data_AF-A0AAU6HG92-F1
#
_entry.id   AF-A0AAU6HG92-F1
#
_cell.length_a   1.000
_cell.length_b   1.000
_cell.length_c   1.000
_cell.angle_alpha   90.00
_cell.angle_beta   90.00
_cell.angle_gamma   90.00
#
_symmetry.space_group_name_H-M   'P 1'
#
loop_
_entity.id
_entity.type
_entity.pdbx_description
1 polymer ?
#
loop_
_entity_poly.entity_id
_entity_poly.type
_entity_poly.pdbx_seq_one_letter_code
_entity_poly.pdbx_strand_id
1 'polypeptide(L)' 'MSTPTFNGHELGTGDDLGQGRVPDCCYDEMTVEPLDGGFTDYRCTTCGALLTADENGVVFDISD' A
#
# COMPACT_ATOMS: atom_id res chain seq x y z
N MET A 1 6.21 -5.82 -13.70
CA MET A 1 6.25 -5.30 -12.32
C MET A 1 5.19 -4.24 -12.25
N SER A 2 4.18 -4.44 -11.41
CA SER A 2 3.06 -3.51 -11.27
C SER A 2 3.18 -2.88 -9.90
N THR A 3 3.68 -1.64 -9.86
CA THR A 3 3.89 -0.86 -8.63
C THR A 3 2.54 -0.43 -8.06
N PRO A 4 2.35 -0.42 -6.72
CA PRO A 4 1.21 0.22 -6.09
C PRO A 4 1.10 1.69 -6.49
N THR A 5 -0.13 2.18 -6.62
CA THR A 5 -0.45 3.55 -7.00
C THR A 5 -1.49 4.15 -6.06
N PHE A 6 -1.45 5.46 -5.88
CA PHE A 6 -2.46 6.18 -5.13
C PHE A 6 -2.81 7.49 -5.84
N ASN A 7 -4.10 7.73 -6.11
CA ASN A 7 -4.58 8.85 -6.91
C ASN A 7 -3.87 8.99 -8.28
N GLY A 8 -3.49 7.86 -8.89
CA GLY A 8 -2.77 7.83 -10.18
C GLY A 8 -1.27 8.15 -10.10
N HIS A 9 -0.69 8.24 -8.89
CA HIS A 9 0.75 8.35 -8.68
C HIS A 9 1.33 7.00 -8.24
N GLU A 10 2.50 6.61 -8.78
CA GLU A 10 3.23 5.44 -8.28
C GLU A 10 3.79 5.72 -6.89
N LEU A 11 3.63 4.76 -5.99
CA LEU A 11 4.06 4.90 -4.61
C LEU A 11 5.51 4.47 -4.42
N GLY A 12 6.22 5.20 -3.57
CA GLY A 12 7.52 4.87 -3.03
C GLY A 12 7.52 4.89 -1.50
N THR A 13 8.61 4.37 -0.92
CA THR A 13 8.85 4.47 0.52
C THR A 13 8.92 5.94 0.96
N GLY A 14 8.18 6.27 2.02
CA GLY A 14 8.06 7.61 2.57
C GLY A 14 6.91 8.44 2.00
N ASP A 15 6.21 7.94 0.99
CA ASP A 15 5.00 8.60 0.48
C ASP A 15 3.85 8.47 1.47
N ASP A 16 2.93 9.44 1.43
CA ASP A 16 1.78 9.52 2.32
C ASP A 16 0.50 9.13 1.57
N LEU A 17 -0.12 8.02 1.99
CA LEU A 17 -1.43 7.58 1.53
C LEU A 17 -2.57 8.34 2.20
N GLY A 18 -2.33 8.92 3.36
CA GLY A 18 -3.32 9.44 4.27
C GLY A 18 -4.03 8.33 5.05
N GLN A 19 -4.48 8.67 6.25
CA GLN A 19 -5.17 7.74 7.13
C GLN A 19 -6.42 7.13 6.50
N GLY A 20 -6.52 5.80 6.55
CA GLY A 20 -7.70 5.04 6.12
C GLY A 20 -7.93 4.99 4.60
N ARG A 21 -6.90 5.34 3.82
CA ARG A 21 -6.93 5.22 2.36
C ARG A 21 -6.33 3.89 1.92
N VAL A 22 -6.78 3.40 0.77
CA VAL A 22 -6.34 2.14 0.18
C VAL A 22 -5.72 2.44 -1.19
N PRO A 23 -4.49 1.99 -1.46
CA PRO A 23 -3.86 2.14 -2.75
C PRO A 23 -4.40 1.12 -3.76
N ASP A 24 -4.24 1.46 -5.03
CA ASP A 24 -4.60 0.61 -6.17
C ASP A 24 -3.34 -0.08 -6.72
N CYS A 25 -3.46 -1.33 -7.13
CA CYS A 25 -2.41 -2.07 -7.81
C CYS A 25 -3.02 -2.96 -8.90
N CYS A 26 -2.39 -3.00 -10.07
CA CYS A 26 -2.90 -3.76 -11.22
C CYS A 26 -4.35 -3.41 -11.62
N TYR A 27 -4.74 -2.14 -11.47
CA TYR A 27 -6.10 -1.66 -11.73
C TYR A 27 -7.17 -2.15 -10.75
N ASP A 28 -6.78 -2.76 -9.63
CA ASP A 28 -7.65 -3.19 -8.56
C ASP A 28 -7.24 -2.56 -7.22
N GLU A 29 -8.22 -2.29 -6.36
CA GLU A 29 -7.97 -1.84 -4.99
C GLU A 29 -7.27 -2.96 -4.20
N MET A 30 -6.22 -2.61 -3.43
CA MET A 30 -5.47 -3.59 -2.65
C MET A 30 -6.26 -4.08 -1.43
N THR A 31 -6.00 -5.31 -0.99
CA THR A 31 -6.61 -5.86 0.22
C THR A 31 -5.89 -5.33 1.47
N VAL A 32 -6.66 -4.88 2.46
CA VAL A 32 -6.12 -4.30 3.70
C VAL A 32 -6.04 -5.35 4.81
N GLU A 33 -4.86 -5.51 5.40
CA GLU A 33 -4.61 -6.32 6.59
C GLU A 33 -3.93 -5.47 7.67
N PRO A 34 -4.60 -5.14 8.79
CA PRO A 34 -3.95 -4.46 9.90
C PRO A 34 -2.94 -5.39 10.57
N LEU A 35 -1.76 -4.87 10.88
CA LEU A 35 -0.71 -5.57 11.60
C LEU A 35 -0.62 -5.10 13.06
N ASP A 36 -0.07 -5.97 13.92
CA ASP A 36 0.28 -5.58 15.27
C ASP A 36 1.36 -4.48 15.25
N GLY A 37 1.21 -3.48 16.14
CA GLY A 37 2.16 -2.38 16.26
C GLY A 37 1.85 -1.14 15.42
N GLY A 38 0.63 -1.02 14.88
CA GLY A 38 0.16 0.19 14.21
C GLY A 38 0.47 0.24 12.71
N PHE A 39 1.00 -0.84 12.14
CA PHE A 39 1.21 -0.95 10.70
C PHE A 39 -0.02 -1.52 9.99
N THR A 40 -0.12 -1.25 8.70
CA THR A 40 -1.16 -1.80 7.82
C THR A 40 -0.50 -2.32 6.55
N ASP A 41 -0.76 -3.58 6.23
CA ASP A 41 -0.38 -4.20 4.98
C ASP A 41 -1.49 -4.03 3.94
N TYR A 42 -1.08 -3.69 2.74
CA TYR A 42 -1.89 -3.61 1.54
C TYR A 42 -1.35 -4.64 0.57
N ARG A 43 -2.16 -5.64 0.22
CA ARG A 43 -1.75 -6.74 -0.66
C ARG A 43 -2.50 -6.68 -1.98
N CYS A 44 -1.74 -6.65 -3.07
CA CYS A 44 -2.24 -6.75 -4.42
C CYS A 44 -2.50 -8.23 -4.74
N THR A 45 -3.76 -8.61 -4.88
CA THR A 45 -4.16 -10.00 -5.18
C THR A 45 -3.75 -10.42 -6.60
N THR A 46 -3.61 -9.47 -7.52
CA THR A 46 -3.34 -9.72 -8.94
C THR A 46 -1.86 -10.02 -9.22
N CYS A 47 -0.92 -9.19 -8.73
CA CYS A 47 0.52 -9.40 -8.95
C CYS A 47 1.30 -9.89 -7.73
N GLY A 48 0.71 -9.86 -6.53
CA GLY A 48 1.38 -10.28 -5.29
C GLY A 48 2.11 -9.16 -4.54
N ALA A 49 2.17 -7.94 -5.09
CA ALA A 49 2.84 -6.81 -4.44
C ALA A 49 2.26 -6.53 -3.05
N LEU A 50 3.15 -6.24 -2.10
CA LEU A 50 2.86 -5.89 -0.73
C LEU A 50 3.35 -4.46 -0.47
N LEU A 51 2.50 -3.64 0.10
CA LEU A 51 2.84 -2.31 0.59
C LEU A 51 2.52 -2.27 2.07
N THR A 52 3.47 -1.86 2.90
CA THR A 52 3.27 -1.68 4.34
C THR A 52 3.30 -0.19 4.64
N ALA A 53 2.28 0.33 5.33
CA ALA A 53 2.24 1.70 5.83
C ALA A 53 2.13 1.74 7.36
N ASP A 54 2.53 2.86 7.96
CA ASP A 54 2.37 3.11 9.40
C ASP A 54 0.95 3.59 9.75
N GLU A 55 0.72 3.90 11.03
CA GLU A 55 -0.58 4.37 11.55
C GLU A 55 -1.04 5.72 10.98
N ASN A 56 -0.13 6.47 10.37
CA ASN A 56 -0.41 7.74 9.71
C ASN A 56 -0.69 7.57 8.21
N GLY A 57 -0.49 6.37 7.66
CA GLY A 57 -0.58 6.10 6.22
C GLY A 57 0.71 6.41 5.48
N VAL A 58 1.84 6.55 6.17
CA VAL A 58 3.15 6.73 5.53
C VAL A 58 3.70 5.38 5.11
N VAL A 59 4.05 5.25 3.83
CA VAL A 59 4.61 4.02 3.26
C VAL A 59 5.95 3.73 3.91
N PHE A 60 6.03 2.59 4.57
CA PHE A 60 7.23 2.08 5.23
C PHE A 60 8.04 1.16 4.29
N ASP A 61 7.36 0.26 3.57
CA ASP A 61 8.00 -0.73 2.70
C ASP A 61 7.11 -1.06 1.49
N ILE A 62 7.74 -1.43 0.37
CA ILE A 62 7.08 -1.97 -0.83
C ILE A 62 7.89 -3.16 -1.34
N SER A 63 7.24 -4.30 -1.53
CA SER A 63 7.84 -5.53 -2.06
C SER A 63 6.96 -6.20 -3.12
N ASP A 64 7.57 -6.95 -4.05
CA ASP A 64 6.91 -7.73 -5.12
C ASP A 64 7.29 -9.22 -5.10
#